data_AF-A0A2A4WCJ8-F1
#
_entry.id   AF-A0A2A4WCJ8-F1
#
_cell.length_a   1.000
_cell.length_b   1.000
_cell.length_c   1.000
_cell.angle_alpha   90.00
_cell.angle_beta   90.00
_cell.angle_gamma   90.00
#
_symmetry.space_group_name_H-M   'P 1'
#
loop_
_entity.id
_entity.type
_entity.pdbx_description
1 polymer ?
#
loop_
_entity_poly.entity_id
_entity_poly.type
_entity_poly.pdbx_seq_one_letter_code
_entity_poly.pdbx_strand_id
1 'polypeptide(L)'
;MAQHISITQLLRKNYSCAEKKELALNWVDAWQLDQSKCITRLGIAVKNNDFDEQCIAVGQLKELSLKRFSALPNVIDAAFEAENIARKFKAKRDEYLKSNDK
;
A
#
# COMPACT_ATOMS: atom_id res chain seq x y z
N MET A 1 -20.23 -15.11 6.34
CA MET A 1 -19.68 -13.74 6.25
C MET A 1 -18.31 -13.82 5.59
N ALA A 2 -18.10 -13.12 4.47
CA ALA A 2 -16.80 -13.15 3.79
C ALA A 2 -15.74 -12.48 4.69
N GLN A 3 -14.60 -13.16 4.89
CA GLN A 3 -13.52 -12.67 5.74
C GLN A 3 -12.85 -11.48 5.04
N HIS A 4 -12.70 -10.35 5.74
CA HIS A 4 -12.02 -9.18 5.18
C HIS A 4 -10.52 -9.47 5.05
N ILE A 5 -10.03 -9.59 3.82
CA ILE A 5 -8.61 -9.87 3.53
C ILE A 5 -7.86 -8.53 3.39
N SER A 6 -6.73 -8.39 4.08
CA SER A 6 -5.90 -7.18 3.93
C SER A 6 -5.17 -7.16 2.58
N ILE A 7 -4.80 -5.96 2.09
CA ILE A 7 -4.06 -5.85 0.83
C ILE A 7 -2.73 -6.63 0.85
N THR A 8 -2.03 -6.65 1.99
CA THR A 8 -0.78 -7.40 2.15
C THR A 8 -1.02 -8.90 2.03
N GLN A 9 -2.11 -9.41 2.62
CA GLN A 9 -2.50 -10.82 2.46
C GLN A 9 -2.91 -11.14 1.02
N LEU A 10 -3.56 -10.21 0.33
CA LEU A 10 -3.92 -10.35 -1.07
C LEU A 10 -2.68 -10.43 -1.96
N LEU A 11 -1.70 -9.53 -1.76
CA LEU A 11 -0.44 -9.48 -2.53
C LEU A 11 0.48 -10.69 -2.29
N ARG A 12 0.36 -11.37 -1.15
CA ARG A 12 1.08 -12.61 -0.84
C ARG A 12 0.51 -13.85 -1.52
N LYS A 13 -0.67 -13.77 -2.12
CA LYS A 13 -1.21 -14.87 -2.93
C LYS A 13 -0.38 -15.06 -4.20
N ASN A 14 -0.57 -16.21 -4.85
CA ASN A 14 0.13 -16.58 -6.08
C ASN A 14 -0.43 -15.85 -7.31
N TYR A 15 -0.28 -14.52 -7.31
CA TYR A 15 -0.55 -13.65 -8.44
C TYR A 15 0.74 -13.40 -9.23
N SER A 16 0.59 -13.16 -10.53
CA SER A 16 1.66 -12.65 -11.39
C SER A 16 2.14 -11.27 -10.93
N CYS A 17 3.33 -10.87 -11.37
CA CYS A 17 3.87 -9.53 -11.06
C CYS A 17 2.95 -8.41 -11.58
N ALA A 18 2.34 -8.60 -12.76
CA ALA A 18 1.40 -7.64 -13.33
C ALA A 18 0.14 -7.47 -12.46
N GLU A 19 -0.45 -8.57 -12.02
CA GLU A 19 -1.62 -8.55 -11.13
C GLU A 19 -1.28 -7.93 -9.76
N LYS A 20 -0.10 -8.24 -9.19
CA LYS A 20 0.35 -7.60 -7.94
C LYS A 20 0.52 -6.10 -8.09
N LYS A 21 1.09 -5.65 -9.21
CA LYS A 21 1.22 -4.23 -9.53
C LYS A 21 -0.15 -3.57 -9.63
N GLU A 22 -1.09 -4.18 -10.35
CA GLU A 22 -2.46 -3.66 -10.48
C GLU A 22 -3.16 -3.57 -9.12
N LEU A 23 -3.06 -4.60 -8.29
CA LEU A 23 -3.62 -4.59 -6.92
C LEU A 23 -3.01 -3.49 -6.05
N ALA A 24 -1.70 -3.27 -6.14
CA ALA A 24 -1.03 -2.20 -5.41
C ALA A 24 -1.48 -0.80 -5.90
N LEU A 25 -1.61 -0.61 -7.21
CA LEU A 25 -2.11 0.65 -7.79
C LEU A 25 -3.57 0.90 -7.38
N ASN A 26 -4.44 -0.09 -7.50
CA ASN A 26 -5.83 0.01 -7.05
C ASN A 26 -5.93 0.37 -5.56
N TRP A 27 -5.03 -0.17 -4.74
CA TRP A 27 -4.97 0.17 -3.31
C TRP A 27 -4.55 1.63 -3.07
N VAL A 28 -3.60 2.15 -3.87
CA VAL A 28 -3.18 3.56 -3.83
C VAL A 28 -4.31 4.47 -4.31
N ASP A 29 -4.99 4.13 -5.41
CA ASP A 29 -6.10 4.91 -5.95
C ASP A 29 -7.27 4.99 -4.96
N ALA A 30 -7.60 3.87 -4.30
CA ALA A 30 -8.60 3.85 -3.25
C ALA A 30 -8.21 4.75 -2.07
N TRP A 31 -6.94 4.74 -1.67
CA TRP A 31 -6.44 5.65 -0.64
C TRP A 31 -6.55 7.12 -1.10
N GLN A 32 -6.10 7.46 -2.31
CA GLN A 32 -6.20 8.82 -2.83
C GLN A 32 -7.65 9.32 -2.85
N LEU A 33 -8.59 8.47 -3.27
CA LEU A 33 -10.02 8.80 -3.29
C LEU A 33 -10.55 9.10 -1.89
N ASP A 34 -10.27 8.23 -0.91
CA ASP A 34 -10.73 8.43 0.47
C ASP A 34 -10.13 9.70 1.09
N GLN A 35 -8.85 9.97 0.83
CA GLN A 35 -8.17 11.16 1.32
C GLN A 35 -8.74 12.44 0.67
N SER A 36 -8.99 12.41 -0.63
CA SER A 36 -9.59 13.52 -1.37
C SER A 36 -10.99 13.85 -0.83
N LYS A 37 -11.83 12.84 -0.57
CA LYS A 37 -13.15 13.02 0.03
C LYS A 37 -13.07 13.73 1.39
N CYS A 38 -12.14 13.33 2.25
CA CYS A 38 -11.99 13.95 3.56
C CYS A 38 -11.48 15.41 3.45
N ILE A 39 -10.57 15.69 2.52
CA ILE A 39 -10.11 17.07 2.24
C ILE A 39 -11.27 17.93 1.74
N THR A 40 -12.08 17.44 0.80
CA THR A 40 -13.26 18.15 0.31
C THR A 40 -14.27 18.41 1.43
N ARG A 41 -14.55 17.41 2.26
CA ARG A 41 -15.44 17.53 3.43
C ARG A 41 -14.94 18.60 4.40
N LEU A 42 -13.64 18.61 4.71
CA LEU A 42 -13.02 19.63 5.53
C LEU A 42 -13.14 21.03 4.93
N GLY A 43 -12.90 21.18 3.61
CA GLY A 43 -13.04 22.47 2.92
C GLY A 43 -14.47 23.03 2.99
N ILE A 44 -15.48 22.17 2.86
CA ILE A 44 -16.90 22.55 3.02
C ILE A 44 -17.18 22.97 4.47
N ALA A 45 -16.69 22.21 5.45
CA ALA A 45 -16.88 22.51 6.87
C ALA A 45 -16.27 23.86 7.27
N VAL A 46 -15.06 24.16 6.79
CA VAL A 46 -14.40 25.46 6.98
C VAL A 46 -15.22 26.57 6.35
N LYS A 47 -15.70 26.40 5.11
CA LYS A 47 -16.54 27.40 4.43
C LYS A 47 -17.82 27.72 5.21
N ASN A 48 -18.39 26.73 5.89
CA ASN A 48 -19.63 26.88 6.66
C ASN A 48 -19.41 27.27 8.13
N ASN A 49 -18.16 27.46 8.58
CA ASN A 49 -17.79 27.62 10.00
C ASN A 49 -18.34 26.50 10.90
N ASP A 50 -18.47 25.29 10.36
CA ASP A 50 -18.91 24.12 11.09
C ASP A 50 -17.71 23.50 11.83
N PHE A 51 -17.51 23.91 13.09
CA PHE A 51 -16.36 23.49 13.89
C PHE A 51 -16.40 22.00 14.24
N ASP A 52 -17.58 21.45 14.50
CA ASP A 52 -17.73 20.03 14.85
C ASP A 52 -17.32 19.15 13.67
N GLU A 53 -17.79 19.51 12.47
CA GLU A 53 -17.44 18.80 11.24
C GLU A 53 -15.95 18.97 10.88
N GLN A 54 -15.35 20.14 11.15
CA GLN A 54 -13.90 20.31 10.99
C GLN A 54 -13.12 19.33 11.87
N CYS A 55 -13.48 19.20 13.15
CA CYS A 55 -12.83 18.27 14.06
C CYS A 55 -12.99 16.81 13.61
N ILE A 56 -14.18 16.42 13.15
CA ILE A 56 -14.46 15.08 12.64
C ILE A 56 -13.61 14.79 11.39
N ALA A 57 -13.63 15.68 10.40
CA ALA A 57 -12.90 15.50 9.15
C ALA A 57 -11.38 15.43 9.38
N VAL A 58 -10.83 16.25 10.28
CA VAL A 58 -9.40 16.20 10.66
C VAL A 58 -9.06 14.89 11.36
N GLY A 59 -9.90 14.43 12.28
CA GLY A 59 -9.72 13.14 12.96
C GLY A 59 -9.66 11.97 11.97
N GLN A 60 -10.60 11.94 11.03
CA GLN A 60 -10.65 10.94 9.95
C GLN A 60 -9.42 11.00 9.04
N LEU A 61 -8.98 12.20 8.63
CA LEU A 61 -7.77 12.39 7.84
C LEU A 61 -6.54 11.82 8.54
N LYS A 62 -6.40 12.08 9.85
CA LYS A 62 -5.29 11.60 10.66
C LYS A 62 -5.29 10.07 10.73
N GLU A 63 -6.42 9.46 11.08
CA GLU A 63 -6.53 8.00 11.19
C GLU A 63 -6.23 7.32 9.85
N LEU A 64 -6.84 7.82 8.76
CA LEU A 64 -6.65 7.28 7.43
C LEU A 64 -5.17 7.36 7.00
N SER A 65 -4.54 8.51 7.22
CA SER A 65 -3.12 8.70 6.90
C SER A 65 -2.22 7.76 7.71
N LEU A 66 -2.42 7.66 9.03
CA LEU A 66 -1.61 6.79 9.90
C LEU A 66 -1.75 5.32 9.52
N LYS A 67 -2.98 4.85 9.28
CA LYS A 67 -3.25 3.47 8.88
C LYS A 67 -2.61 3.12 7.54
N ARG A 68 -2.66 4.02 6.57
CA ARG A 68 -2.12 3.78 5.23
C ARG A 68 -0.59 3.90 5.19
N PHE A 69 -0.01 4.89 5.87
CA PHE A 69 1.44 5.02 5.98
C PHE A 69 2.08 3.86 6.74
N SER A 70 1.47 3.39 7.82
CA SER A 70 1.98 2.22 8.56
C SER A 70 1.89 0.92 7.74
N ALA A 71 0.90 0.80 6.85
CA ALA A 71 0.77 -0.36 5.96
C ALA A 71 1.69 -0.29 4.73
N LEU A 72 2.12 0.90 4.31
CA LEU A 72 2.83 1.12 3.05
C LEU A 72 4.11 0.28 2.88
N PRO A 73 5.03 0.17 3.87
CA PRO A 73 6.21 -0.67 3.73
C PRO A 73 5.85 -2.13 3.46
N ASN A 74 4.86 -2.68 4.18
CA ASN A 74 4.41 -4.06 4.01
C ASN A 74 3.76 -4.29 2.65
N VAL A 75 3.07 -3.30 2.09
CA VAL A 75 2.50 -3.35 0.75
C VAL A 75 3.58 -3.37 -0.32
N ILE A 76 4.59 -2.50 -0.18
CA ILE A 76 5.75 -2.46 -1.08
C ILE A 76 6.48 -3.81 -1.05
N ASP A 77 6.83 -4.30 0.15
CA ASP A 77 7.53 -5.58 0.29
C ASP A 77 6.75 -6.73 -0.35
N ALA A 78 5.44 -6.81 -0.11
CA ALA A 78 4.59 -7.86 -0.66
C ALA A 78 4.42 -7.75 -2.19
N ALA A 79 4.39 -6.54 -2.74
CA ALA A 79 4.29 -6.32 -4.18
C ALA A 79 5.58 -6.76 -4.92
N PHE A 80 6.74 -6.59 -4.30
CA PHE A 80 8.05 -6.90 -4.89
C PHE A 80 8.66 -8.24 -4.43
N GLU A 81 7.96 -9.02 -3.60
CA GLU A 81 8.52 -10.22 -2.97
C GLU A 81 9.05 -11.26 -3.97
N ALA A 82 8.33 -11.52 -5.07
CA ALA A 82 8.76 -12.47 -6.10
C ALA A 82 9.98 -11.98 -6.89
N GLU A 83 10.06 -10.67 -7.16
CA GLU A 83 11.22 -10.05 -7.81
C GLU A 83 12.44 -10.05 -6.88
N ASN A 84 12.23 -9.77 -5.60
CA ASN A 84 13.26 -9.82 -4.57
C ASN A 84 13.82 -11.24 -4.39
N ILE A 85 12.96 -12.26 -4.43
CA ILE A 85 13.37 -13.66 -4.38
C ILE A 85 14.16 -14.05 -5.64
N ALA A 86 13.66 -13.71 -6.83
CA ALA A 86 14.36 -14.00 -8.09
C ALA A 86 15.74 -13.31 -8.17
N ARG A 87 15.83 -12.05 -7.69
CA ARG A 87 17.09 -11.30 -7.60
C ARG A 87 18.08 -11.96 -6.64
N LYS A 88 17.61 -12.43 -5.47
CA LYS A 88 18.44 -13.19 -4.50
C LYS A 88 18.96 -14.51 -5.08
N PHE A 89 18.11 -15.27 -5.77
CA PHE A 89 18.54 -16.52 -6.42
C PHE A 89 19.55 -16.28 -7.53
N LYS A 90 19.33 -15.26 -8.37
CA LYS A 90 20.28 -14.88 -9.43
C LYS A 90 21.63 -14.47 -8.85
N ALA A 91 21.65 -13.62 -7.81
CA ALA A 91 22.89 -13.21 -7.14
C ALA A 91 23.67 -14.40 -6.57
N LYS A 92 22.98 -15.31 -5.86
CA LYS A 92 23.60 -16.51 -5.26
C LYS A 92 24.16 -17.48 -6.31
N ARG A 93 23.48 -17.62 -7.46
CA ARG A 93 23.97 -18.40 -8.60
C ARG A 93 25.24 -17.77 -9.19
N ASP A 94 25.24 -16.45 -9.39
CA ASP A 94 26.37 -15.75 -10.00
C ASP A 94 27.60 -15.73 -9.06
N GLU A 95 27.41 -15.73 -7.73
CA GLU A 95 28.47 -15.94 -6.74
C GLU A 95 29.06 -17.36 -6.76
N TYR A 96 28.21 -18.38 -6.90
CA TYR A 96 28.65 -19.78 -7.01
C TYR A 96 29.51 -20.00 -8.26
N LEU A 97 29.09 -19.46 -9.41
CA LEU A 97 29.85 -19.54 -10.67
C LEU A 97 31.22 -18.87 -10.53
N LYS A 98 31.29 -17.68 -9.93
CA LYS A 98 32.57 -16.96 -9.70
C LYS A 98 33.53 -17.66 -8.72
N SER A 99 33.00 -18.47 -7.80
CA SER A 99 33.81 -19.17 -6.79
C SER A 99 34.36 -20.49 -7.30
N ASN A 100 33.75 -21.09 -8.33
CA ASN A 100 34.19 -22.34 -8.95
C ASN A 100 35.00 -22.13 -10.26
N ASP A 101 35.13 -20.90 -10.75
CA ASP A 101 35.99 -20.53 -11.89
C ASP A 101 37.42 -20.10 -11.46
N LYS A 102 37.82 -20.32 -10.19
CA LYS A 102 39.18 -20.13 -9.65
C LYS A 102 39.76 -21.45 -9.17
#